data_AF-A0A0C9Y2T0-F1
#
_entry.id   AF-A0A0C9Y2T0-F1
#
_cell.length_a   1.000
_cell.length_b   1.000
_cell.length_c   1.000
_cell.angle_alpha   90.00
_cell.angle_beta   90.00
_cell.angle_gamma   90.00
#
_symmetry.space_group_name_H-M   'P 1'
#
loop_
_entity.id
_entity.type
_entity.pdbx_description
1 polymer ?
#
loop_
_entity_poly.entity_id
_entity_poly.type
_entity_poly.pdbx_seq_one_letter_code
_entity_poly.pdbx_strand_id
1 'polypeptide(L)' 'VHYIHSCGYVHGDIQPQNILVGLHQSLTIFVTDFGGSTQFRHPETGVHVPFCQ' A
#
# COMPACT_ATOMS: atom_id res chain seq x y z
N VAL A 1 0.40 -6.99 -0.75
CA VAL A 1 -0.24 -6.15 -1.79
C VAL A 1 -1.76 -6.12 -1.67
N HIS A 2 -2.47 -7.25 -1.78
CA HIS A 2 -3.95 -7.29 -1.69
C HIS A 2 -4.53 -6.58 -0.47
N TYR A 3 -3.88 -6.70 0.70
CA TYR A 3 -4.29 -6.00 1.92
C TYR A 3 -4.35 -4.48 1.73
N ILE A 4 -3.26 -3.87 1.24
CA ILE A 4 -3.18 -2.41 1.00
C ILE A 4 -4.29 -1.97 0.03
N HIS A 5 -4.51 -2.74 -1.04
CA HIS A 5 -5.57 -2.45 -2.01
C HIS A 5 -6.97 -2.62 -1.43
N SER A 6 -7.17 -3.59 -0.53
CA SER A 6 -8.45 -3.77 0.17
C SER A 6 -8.76 -2.59 1.11
N CYS A 7 -7.73 -1.89 1.59
CA CYS A 7 -7.86 -0.64 2.34
C CYS A 7 -8.11 0.59 1.43
N GLY A 8 -8.17 0.43 0.10
CA GLY A 8 -8.42 1.53 -0.83
C GLY A 8 -7.21 2.37 -1.22
N TYR A 9 -5.99 1.90 -0.89
CA TYR A 9 -4.74 2.59 -1.20
C TYR A 9 -3.93 1.86 -2.27
N VAL A 10 -3.18 2.64 -3.05
CA VAL A 10 -2.03 2.17 -3.81
C VAL A 10 -0.78 2.66 -3.07
N HIS A 11 0.17 1.76 -2.82
CA HIS A 11 1.41 2.11 -2.11
C HIS A 11 2.25 3.15 -2.88
N GLY A 12 2.30 3.01 -4.20
CA GLY A 12 3.01 3.93 -5.10
C GLY A 12 4.52 3.68 -5.19
N ASP A 13 5.16 3.24 -4.10
CA ASP A 13 6.61 3.07 -4.05
C ASP A 13 7.06 1.67 -3.58
N ILE A 14 6.71 0.63 -4.35
CA ILE A 14 7.13 -0.75 -4.03
C ILE A 14 8.54 -0.99 -4.56
N GLN A 15 9.49 -1.05 -3.65
CA GLN A 15 10.91 -1.31 -3.92
C GLN A 15 11.56 -2.05 -2.75
N PRO A 16 12.71 -2.73 -2.95
CA PRO A 16 13.30 -3.61 -1.92
C PRO A 16 13.56 -2.93 -0.57
N GLN A 17 13.95 -1.65 -0.59
CA GLN A 17 14.19 -0.84 0.61
C GLN A 17 12.92 -0.62 1.47
N ASN A 18 11.74 -0.69 0.86
CA ASN A 18 10.45 -0.57 1.53
C ASN A 18 9.84 -1.92 1.95
N ILE A 19 10.62 -3.00 1.85
CA ILE A 19 10.23 -4.36 2.23
C ILE A 19 11.17 -4.85 3.34
N LEU A 20 10.66 -4.93 4.57
CA LEU A 20 11.43 -5.30 5.75
C LEU A 20 11.10 -6.73 6.19
N VAL A 21 12.07 -7.39 6.83
CA VAL A 21 11.89 -8.73 7.42
C VAL A 21 11.85 -8.61 8.95
N GLY A 22 10.87 -9.25 9.58
CA GLY A 22 10.72 -9.27 11.04
C GLY A 22 11.89 -9.96 11.74
N LEU A 23 12.39 -9.35 12.82
CA LEU A 23 13.55 -9.84 13.58
C LEU A 23 13.28 -11.13 14.37
N HIS A 24 12.06 -11.32 14.88
CA HIS A 24 11.70 -12.42 15.79
C HIS A 24 10.79 -13.48 15.17
N GLN A 25 10.26 -13.22 13.98
CA GLN A 25 9.40 -14.12 13.24
C GLN A 25 10.06 -14.31 11.88
N SER A 26 10.86 -15.36 11.76
CA SER A 26 11.49 -15.71 10.49
C SER A 26 10.41 -15.78 9.42
N LEU A 27 10.61 -15.05 8.32
CA LEU A 27 9.73 -14.97 7.14
C LEU A 27 8.52 -14.02 7.22
N THR A 28 8.32 -13.25 8.30
CA THR A 28 7.31 -12.17 8.26
C THR A 28 7.86 -10.98 7.50
N ILE A 29 7.14 -10.57 6.44
CA ILE A 29 7.49 -9.43 5.59
C ILE A 29 6.58 -8.24 5.93
N PHE A 30 7.19 -7.08 6.13
CA PHE A 30 6.51 -5.81 6.35
C PHE A 30 6.72 -4.90 5.15
N VAL A 31 5.67 -4.18 4.77
CA VAL A 31 5.75 -3.09 3.79
C VAL A 31 5.79 -1.79 4.57
N THR A 32 6.73 -0.90 4.25
CA THR A 32 6.95 0.38 4.93
C THR A 32 6.98 1.53 3.92
N ASP A 33 6.99 2.76 4.43
CA ASP A 33 7.03 4.02 3.67
C ASP A 33 5.78 4.29 2.82
N PHE A 34 4.68 4.62 3.53
CA PHE A 34 3.42 5.03 2.92
C PHE A 34 3.37 6.55 2.63
N GLY A 35 4.50 7.27 2.71
CA GLY A 35 4.53 8.72 2.56
C GLY A 35 4.02 9.23 1.20
N GLY A 36 4.16 8.42 0.16
CA GLY A 36 3.64 8.69 -1.20
C GLY A 36 2.38 7.90 -1.58
N SER A 37 1.77 7.19 -0.64
CA SER A 37 0.59 6.37 -0.95
C SER A 37 -0.63 7.21 -1.30
N THR A 38 -1.42 6.74 -2.26
CA THR A 38 -2.59 7.46 -2.79
C THR A 38 -3.86 6.63 -2.64
N GLN A 39 -4.97 7.26 -2.23
CA GLN A 39 -6.29 6.63 -2.28
C GLN A 39 -6.76 6.52 -3.72
N PHE A 40 -6.97 5.29 -4.20
CA PHE A 40 -7.48 5.06 -5.55
C PHE A 40 -9.00 4.84 -5.58
N ARG A 41 -9.64 4.77 -4.40
CA ARG A 41 -11.09 4.65 -4.24
C ARG A 41 -11.61 5.69 -3.24
N HIS A 42 -12.78 6.25 -3.51
CA HIS A 42 -13.48 7.09 -2.57
C HIS A 42 -13.87 6.27 -1.32
N PRO A 43 -13.59 6.74 -0.10
CA PRO A 43 -13.73 5.94 1.12
C PRO A 43 -15.18 5.52 1.41
N GLU A 44 -16.16 6.33 1.01
CA GLU A 44 -17.58 6.07 1.28
C GLU A 44 -18.26 5.25 0.18
N THR A 45 -17.90 5.47 -1.08
CA THR A 45 -18.60 4.86 -2.22
C THR A 45 -17.84 3.67 -2.80
N GLY A 46 -16.56 3.52 -2.46
CA GLY A 46 -15.67 2.52 -3.04
C GLY A 46 -15.37 2.73 -4.53
N VAL A 47 -15.88 3.79 -5.14
CA VAL A 47 -15.72 4.09 -6.57
C VAL A 47 -14.28 4.53 -6.83
N HIS A 48 -13.71 4.06 -7.94
CA HIS A 48 -12.36 4.41 -8.36
C HIS A 48 -12.26 5.91 -8.66
N VAL A 49 -11.22 6.56 -8.13
CA VAL A 49 -10.95 7.98 -8.40
C VAL A 49 -10.48 8.12 -9.84
N PRO A 50 -11.03 9.03 -10.66
CA PRO A 50 -10.56 9.25 -12.02
C PRO A 50 -9.07 9.60 -12.05
N PHE A 51 -8.36 9.07 -13.03
CA PHE A 51 -6.98 9.46 -13.27
C PHE A 51 -6.95 10.88 -13.86
N CYS A 52 -6.41 11.84 -13.12
CA CYS A 52 -6.01 13.14 -13.64
C CYS A 52 -4.48 13.18 -13.73
N GLN A 53 -3.94 13.39 -14.94
CA GLN A 53 -2.54 13.76 -15.15
C GLN A 53 -2.33 15.25 -14.92
#